data_AF-A0A1F6ZRR9-F1
#
_entry.id   AF-A0A1F6ZRR9-F1
#
_cell.length_a   1.000
_cell.length_b   1.000
_cell.length_c   1.000
_cell.angle_alpha   90.00
_cell.angle_beta   90.00
_cell.angle_gamma   90.00
#
_symmetry.space_group_name_H-M   'P 1'
#
loop_
_entity.id
_entity.type
_entity.pdbx_description
1 polymer ?
#
loop_
_entity_poly.entity_id
_entity_poly.type
_entity_poly.pdbx_seq_one_letter_code
_entity_poly.pdbx_strand_id
1 'polypeptide(L)' 'MKKAIKIVIIIIILIFIVLAVARLATGEDSWICKKGKWVKHGFPSSEKPIEPCEENFIQKLFS' A
#
# COMPACT_ATOMS: atom_id res chain seq x y z
N MET A 1 30.18 -19.63 -12.31
CA MET A 1 28.83 -20.18 -12.10
C MET A 1 28.31 -19.99 -10.68
N LYS A 2 28.98 -20.47 -9.61
CA LYS A 2 28.53 -20.29 -8.22
C LYS A 2 28.35 -18.82 -7.76
N LYS A 3 29.20 -17.90 -8.24
CA LYS A 3 29.10 -16.46 -7.95
C LYS A 3 27.86 -15.82 -8.60
N ALA A 4 27.56 -16.19 -9.85
CA ALA A 4 26.37 -15.72 -10.56
C ALA A 4 25.08 -16.22 -9.89
N ILE A 5 25.06 -17.49 -9.47
CA ILE A 5 23.93 -18.07 -8.71
C ILE A 5 23.71 -17.32 -7.40
N LYS A 6 24.79 -17.00 -6.66
CA LYS A 6 24.68 -16.20 -5.43
C LYS A 6 24.09 -14.81 -5.70
N ILE A 7 24.52 -14.14 -6.76
CA ILE A 7 23.99 -12.83 -7.15
C ILE A 7 22.50 -12.90 -7.47
N VAL A 8 22.08 -13.90 -8.25
CA VAL A 8 20.67 -14.10 -8.60
C VAL A 8 19.81 -14.32 -7.34
N ILE A 9 20.27 -15.15 -6.41
CA ILE A 9 19.57 -15.41 -5.14
C ILE A 9 19.42 -14.11 -4.33
N ILE A 10 20.48 -13.30 -4.23
CA ILE A 10 20.44 -12.02 -3.51
C ILE A 10 19.42 -11.07 -4.14
N ILE A 11 19.39 -10.96 -5.47
CA ILE A 11 18.44 -10.10 -6.19
C ILE A 11 17.00 -10.54 -5.92
N ILE A 12 16.73 -11.85 -5.97
CA ILE A 12 15.39 -12.40 -5.69
C ILE A 12 14.96 -12.04 -4.26
N ILE A 13 15.85 -12.23 -3.28
CA ILE A 13 15.56 -11.88 -1.87
C ILE A 13 15.25 -10.40 -1.74
N LEU A 14 16.03 -9.52 -2.39
CA LEU A 14 15.78 -8.08 -2.36
C LEU A 14 14.43 -7.71 -2.97
N ILE A 15 14.04 -8.33 -4.08
CA ILE A 15 12.71 -8.14 -4.69
C ILE A 15 11.61 -8.53 -3.70
N PHE A 16 11.71 -9.70 -3.06
CA PHE A 16 10.73 -10.13 -2.05
C PHE A 16 10.65 -9.19 -0.85
N ILE A 17 11.79 -8.66 -0.38
CA ILE A 17 11.82 -7.67 0.69
C ILE A 17 11.09 -6.40 0.28
N VAL A 18 11.36 -5.86 -0.91
CA VAL A 18 10.69 -4.66 -1.42
C VAL A 18 9.18 -4.88 -1.52
N LEU A 19 8.74 -6.02 -2.06
CA LEU A 19 7.33 -6.36 -2.17
C LEU A 19 6.66 -6.52 -0.79
N ALA A 20 7.34 -7.14 0.17
CA ALA A 20 6.83 -7.29 1.53
C ALA A 20 6.68 -5.93 2.24
N VAL A 21 7.67 -5.05 2.11
CA VAL A 21 7.59 -3.69 2.67
C VAL A 21 6.49 -2.88 2.00
N ALA A 22 6.39 -2.93 0.66
CA ALA A 22 5.33 -2.25 -0.07
C ALA A 22 3.94 -2.74 0.34
N ARG A 23 3.78 -4.04 0.61
CA ARG A 23 2.51 -4.61 1.08
C ARG A 23 2.15 -4.10 2.47
N LEU A 24 3.11 -4.02 3.39
CA LEU A 24 2.88 -3.47 4.73
C LEU A 24 2.57 -1.96 4.69
N ALA A 25 3.09 -1.24 3.69
CA ALA A 25 2.83 0.19 3.51
C ALA A 25 1.43 0.51 2.93
N THR A 26 0.68 -0.47 2.42
CA THR A 26 -0.60 -0.19 1.71
C THR A 26 -1.82 0.15 2.60
N GLY A 27 -1.69 0.22 3.93
CA GLY A 27 -2.78 0.72 4.80
C GLY A 27 -4.09 -0.06 4.62
N GLU A 28 -4.00 -1.38 4.50
CA GLU A 28 -5.12 -2.29 4.18
C GLU A 28 -6.31 -2.14 5.13
N ASP A 29 -6.03 -1.82 6.40
CA ASP A 29 -7.00 -1.62 7.46
C ASP A 29 -7.19 -0.12 7.77
N SER A 30 -7.75 0.62 6.81
CA SER A 30 -7.94 2.07 6.95
C SER A 30 -9.28 2.55 6.40
N TRP A 31 -9.66 3.77 6.80
CA TRP A 31 -10.75 4.50 6.14
C TRP A 31 -10.20 5.15 4.88
N ILE A 32 -10.77 4.80 3.73
CA ILE A 32 -10.39 5.39 2.43
C ILE A 32 -11.45 6.37 1.98
N CYS A 33 -11.02 7.51 1.44
CA CYS A 33 -11.96 8.44 0.82
C CYS A 33 -12.29 7.96 -0.59
N LYS A 34 -13.57 7.68 -0.85
CA LYS A 34 -14.10 7.40 -2.19
C LYS A 34 -15.31 8.28 -2.47
N LYS A 35 -15.24 9.08 -3.53
CA LYS A 35 -16.27 10.03 -3.97
C LYS A 35 -16.75 10.95 -2.83
N GLY A 36 -15.81 11.47 -2.05
CA GLY A 36 -16.08 12.33 -0.90
C GLY A 36 -16.74 11.63 0.29
N LYS A 37 -16.70 10.30 0.34
CA LYS A 37 -17.23 9.50 1.46
C LYS A 37 -16.17 8.56 1.99
N TRP A 38 -16.06 8.50 3.32
CA TRP A 38 -15.27 7.46 3.98
C TRP A 38 -15.90 6.08 3.73
N VAL A 39 -15.13 5.22 3.09
CA VAL A 39 -15.45 3.80 2.87
C VAL A 39 -14.49 2.97 3.71
N LYS A 40 -15.02 1.95 4.37
CA LYS A 40 -14.23 1.02 5.16
C LYS A 40 -13.36 0.15 4.23
N HIS A 41 -12.04 0.15 4.43
CA HIS A 41 -11.12 -0.79 3.78
C HIS A 41 -10.56 -1.73 4.87
N GLY A 42 -10.78 -3.03 4.72
CA GLY A 42 -10.30 -4.02 5.69
C GLY A 42 -11.01 -3.91 7.05
N PHE A 43 -10.23 -4.00 8.12
CA PHE A 43 -10.67 -3.85 9.50
C PHE A 43 -9.93 -2.70 10.21
N PRO A 44 -10.25 -1.42 9.86
CA PRO A 44 -9.65 -0.28 10.53
C PRO A 44 -9.92 -0.36 12.03
N SER A 45 -8.85 -0.29 12.80
CA SER A 45 -8.92 -0.25 14.27
C SER A 45 -9.37 1.12 14.79
N SER A 46 -9.23 2.16 13.97
CA SER A 46 -9.70 3.51 14.26
C SER A 46 -11.17 3.71 13.92
N GLU A 47 -11.85 4.52 14.72
CA GLU A 47 -13.22 4.95 14.45
C GLU A 47 -13.32 5.70 13.12
N LYS A 48 -14.52 5.69 12.53
CA LYS A 48 -14.78 6.43 11.29
C LYS A 48 -14.53 7.92 11.52
N PRO A 49 -13.72 8.60 10.68
CA PRO A 49 -13.54 10.03 10.82
C PRO A 49 -14.87 10.77 10.64
N ILE A 50 -15.07 11.78 11.48
CA ILE A 50 -16.27 12.64 11.46
C ILE A 50 -16.10 13.74 10.41
N GLU A 51 -14.85 14.14 10.13
CA GLU A 51 -14.52 15.14 9.14
C GLU A 51 -14.86 14.66 7.72
N PRO A 52 -15.38 15.55 6.86
CA PRO A 52 -15.58 15.22 5.45
C PRO A 52 -14.23 14.93 4.79
N CYS A 53 -14.21 13.94 3.91
CA CYS A 53 -12.99 13.56 3.20
C CYS A 53 -12.98 14.13 1.80
N GLU A 54 -11.83 14.61 1.36
CA GLU A 54 -11.58 14.97 -0.03
C GLU A 54 -10.66 13.93 -0.65
N GLU A 55 -11.01 13.43 -1.84
CA GLU A 55 -10.09 12.60 -2.60
C GLU A 55 -8.87 13.45 -2.97
N ASN A 56 -7.67 13.01 -2.56
CA ASN A 56 -6.44 13.69 -2.93
C ASN A 56 -6.37 13.86 -4.44
N PHE A 57 -6.31 15.11 -4.90
CA PHE A 57 -6.42 15.49 -6.31
C PHE A 57 -5.39 14.79 -7.21
N ILE A 58 -4.24 14.38 -6.66
CA ILE A 58 -3.21 13.63 -7.38
C ILE A 58 -3.71 12.25 -7.86
N GLN A 59 -4.61 11.60 -7.12
CA GLN A 59 -5.14 10.28 -7.49
C GLN A 59 -6.13 10.35 -8.67
N LYS A 60 -6.78 11.50 -8.85
CA LYS A 60 -7.70 11.76 -9.98
C LYS A 60 -6.97 11.99 -11.30
N LEU A 61 -5.68 12.33 -11.27
CA LEU A 61 -4.87 12.60 -12.47
C LEU A 61 -4.29 11.33 -13.10
N PHE A 62 -4.26 10.20 -12.37
CA PHE A 62 -3.66 8.93 -12.80
C PHE A 62 -4.67 7.77 -12.91
N SER A 63 -5.98 8.04 -12.93
CA SER A 63 -7.04 7.04 -13.09
C SER A 63 -7.89 7.27 -14.33
#